data_AF-A0A4D6GZK9-F1
#
_entry.id   AF-A0A4D6GZK9-F1
#
_cell.length_a   1.000
_cell.length_b   1.000
_cell.length_c   1.000
_cell.angle_alpha   90.00
_cell.angle_beta   90.00
_cell.angle_gamma   90.00
#
_symmetry.space_group_name_H-M   'P 1'
#
loop_
_entity.id
_entity.type
_entity.pdbx_description
1 polymer ?
#
loop_
_entity_poly.entity_id
_entity_poly.type
_entity_poly.pdbx_seq_one_letter_code
_entity_poly.pdbx_strand_id
1 'polypeptide(L)'
;MNADHHDSDDGEGDHGHGSHDHEETADHGHSGSDSPDRGSHDHTHGNHGHDHDGHAHDHDDHDGHAHDHDDHDGHAHDHDDHDGHAHDHDDHDGHAHDHDDHDGHDHHAHDVSSLGAAVVTVSTSRTLEDDPAGDAVAAAFESAGHEVALREVVGDDFDALQSAVDRLVDRDDVDAVVTTGGTGVTPDDVTIEAVSGLFGKELPGFGELFRRYSEDEIGTRVVGTRATAGTVQGVPVFCLPGSENAARLGSEEIIVPEAPHLAGLATRPEE
;
A
#
# COMPACT_ATOMS: atom_id res chain seq x y z
N MET A 1 -54.71 -22.90 -19.86
CA MET A 1 -56.09 -22.53 -20.24
C MET A 1 -56.92 -22.71 -18.97
N ASN A 2 -57.55 -21.74 -18.29
CA ASN A 2 -57.81 -20.30 -18.41
C ASN A 2 -57.97 -19.82 -16.93
N ALA A 3 -57.43 -18.69 -16.45
CA ALA A 3 -57.86 -17.30 -16.64
C ALA A 3 -59.37 -17.06 -16.39
N ASP A 4 -59.69 -16.21 -15.39
CA ASP A 4 -60.69 -15.11 -15.38
C ASP A 4 -60.95 -14.69 -13.90
N HIS A 5 -60.62 -13.50 -13.38
CA HIS A 5 -61.07 -12.10 -13.63
C HIS A 5 -62.55 -11.79 -13.29
N HIS A 6 -62.77 -11.05 -12.19
CA HIS A 6 -63.60 -9.81 -12.03
C HIS A 6 -63.73 -9.49 -10.52
N ASP A 7 -63.30 -8.30 -10.03
CA ASP A 7 -64.03 -7.00 -9.94
C ASP A 7 -65.12 -7.02 -8.85
N SER A 8 -65.36 -6.05 -7.95
CA SER A 8 -64.95 -4.65 -7.73
C SER A 8 -65.31 -4.31 -6.27
N ASP A 9 -64.74 -3.28 -5.63
CA ASP A 9 -65.55 -2.28 -4.89
C ASP A 9 -64.74 -1.07 -4.41
N ASP A 10 -65.45 0.05 -4.42
CA ASP A 10 -65.07 1.45 -4.40
C ASP A 10 -64.57 2.01 -3.04
N GLY A 11 -63.89 3.16 -3.12
CA GLY A 11 -63.52 3.95 -1.93
C GLY A 11 -62.83 5.27 -2.25
N GLU A 12 -63.61 6.23 -2.77
CA GLU A 12 -63.25 7.64 -2.98
C GLU A 12 -62.82 8.33 -1.66
N GLY A 13 -61.85 9.24 -1.76
CA GLY A 13 -61.42 10.12 -0.69
C GLY A 13 -60.61 11.29 -1.24
N ASP A 14 -61.12 12.49 -1.01
CA ASP A 14 -61.06 13.64 -1.88
C ASP A 14 -60.42 14.87 -1.19
N HIS A 15 -59.88 15.76 -2.03
CA HIS A 15 -59.55 17.18 -1.83
C HIS A 15 -58.46 17.64 -0.83
N GLY A 16 -57.56 18.48 -1.36
CA GLY A 16 -56.68 19.36 -0.58
C GLY A 16 -55.77 20.26 -1.43
N HIS A 17 -56.34 21.10 -2.30
CA HIS A 17 -55.64 22.19 -2.98
C HIS A 17 -55.15 23.27 -1.99
N GLY A 18 -53.95 23.80 -2.23
CA GLY A 18 -53.40 24.96 -1.52
C GLY A 18 -52.32 25.67 -2.33
N SER A 19 -52.73 26.40 -3.37
CA SER A 19 -51.96 27.42 -4.08
C SER A 19 -51.92 28.72 -3.28
N HIS A 20 -50.77 29.38 -3.17
CA HIS A 20 -50.67 30.83 -3.01
C HIS A 20 -49.41 31.36 -3.68
N ASP A 21 -49.64 32.10 -4.76
CA ASP A 21 -48.76 33.10 -5.35
C ASP A 21 -48.61 34.33 -4.43
N HIS A 22 -47.45 35.00 -4.54
CA HIS A 22 -47.16 36.43 -4.38
C HIS A 22 -45.64 36.57 -4.20
N GLU A 23 -44.91 37.57 -4.66
CA GLU A 23 -45.04 38.56 -5.73
C GLU A 23 -43.61 39.16 -5.85
N GLU A 24 -43.25 39.55 -7.06
CA GLU A 24 -42.05 40.28 -7.46
C GLU A 24 -41.92 41.63 -6.73
N THR A 25 -40.70 42.03 -6.31
CA THR A 25 -40.23 43.42 -6.45
C THR A 25 -38.70 43.46 -6.55
N ALA A 26 -38.22 44.03 -7.65
CA ALA A 26 -36.88 44.57 -7.79
C ALA A 26 -36.89 46.05 -7.36
N ASP A 27 -35.85 46.54 -6.68
CA ASP A 27 -35.40 47.93 -6.88
C ASP A 27 -33.93 48.17 -6.46
N HIS A 28 -33.37 49.14 -7.18
CA HIS A 28 -32.04 49.73 -7.28
C HIS A 28 -31.56 50.31 -5.93
N GLY A 29 -30.27 50.45 -5.60
CA GLY A 29 -29.12 50.90 -6.38
C GLY A 29 -28.63 52.24 -5.81
N HIS A 30 -27.37 52.32 -5.36
CA HIS A 30 -26.47 53.49 -5.24
C HIS A 30 -25.31 53.14 -4.29
N SER A 31 -24.08 53.63 -4.37
CA SER A 31 -23.19 54.23 -5.37
C SER A 31 -22.10 54.92 -4.55
N GLY A 32 -20.84 54.86 -5.00
CA GLY A 32 -19.77 55.79 -4.58
C GLY A 32 -19.12 55.45 -3.24
N SER A 33 -17.81 55.63 -3.06
CA SER A 33 -16.85 56.42 -3.84
C SER A 33 -15.43 56.21 -3.27
N ASP A 34 -14.44 56.38 -4.16
CA ASP A 34 -13.10 56.93 -3.88
C ASP A 34 -12.11 56.10 -3.03
N SER A 35 -10.82 55.98 -3.35
CA SER A 35 -9.94 56.44 -4.43
C SER A 35 -8.54 55.80 -4.20
N PRO A 36 -7.54 55.98 -5.10
CA PRO A 36 -6.33 55.17 -5.20
C PRO A 36 -5.05 55.82 -4.60
N ASP A 37 -4.03 55.01 -4.30
CA ASP A 37 -2.64 55.48 -4.06
C ASP A 37 -1.66 54.36 -4.49
N ARG A 38 -1.08 54.38 -5.70
CA ARG A 38 0.20 55.00 -6.11
C ARG A 38 1.36 54.77 -5.13
N GLY A 39 2.30 53.91 -5.54
CA GLY A 39 3.58 53.72 -4.87
C GLY A 39 4.61 53.07 -5.78
N SER A 40 5.00 53.78 -6.84
CA SER A 40 6.12 53.48 -7.73
C SER A 40 7.45 53.77 -7.04
N HIS A 41 8.31 52.77 -6.82
CA HIS A 41 9.75 52.99 -6.57
C HIS A 41 10.59 52.16 -7.54
N ASP A 42 10.93 52.81 -8.66
CA ASP A 42 12.14 52.60 -9.44
C ASP A 42 13.31 53.21 -8.66
N HIS A 43 14.33 52.39 -8.36
CA HIS A 43 15.68 52.87 -8.11
C HIS A 43 16.69 51.95 -8.80
N THR A 44 17.20 52.47 -9.91
CA THR A 44 18.44 52.09 -10.57
C THR A 44 19.66 52.77 -9.89
N HIS A 45 20.85 52.21 -10.19
CA HIS A 45 22.22 52.52 -9.75
C HIS A 45 22.72 51.70 -8.54
N GLY A 46 23.84 50.98 -8.57
CA GLY A 46 24.85 50.77 -9.61
C GLY A 46 26.15 50.21 -9.02
N ASN A 47 26.72 49.24 -9.73
CA ASN A 47 28.15 48.94 -9.93
C ASN A 47 29.02 48.32 -8.80
N HIS A 48 30.10 47.68 -9.28
CA HIS A 48 31.21 46.91 -8.67
C HIS A 48 30.97 45.39 -8.76
N GLY A 49 31.39 44.68 -9.81
CA GLY A 49 32.62 44.84 -10.59
C GLY A 49 33.74 44.05 -9.91
N HIS A 50 33.90 42.78 -10.30
CA HIS A 50 35.18 42.08 -10.25
C HIS A 50 35.18 40.96 -11.28
N ASP A 51 35.70 41.32 -12.46
CA ASP A 51 36.31 40.42 -13.41
C ASP A 51 37.46 39.66 -12.72
N HIS A 52 37.54 38.35 -12.96
CA HIS A 52 38.83 37.68 -13.04
C HIS A 52 38.80 36.69 -14.20
N ASP A 53 39.55 37.10 -15.22
CA ASP A 53 39.92 36.39 -16.41
C ASP A 53 40.63 35.06 -16.11
N GLY A 54 40.33 34.07 -16.97
CA GLY A 54 41.34 33.34 -17.74
C GLY A 54 42.18 32.29 -17.00
N HIS A 55 42.02 31.03 -17.41
CA HIS A 55 43.05 30.34 -18.18
C HIS A 55 42.51 29.03 -18.77
N ALA A 56 42.47 28.98 -20.10
CA ALA A 56 42.45 27.76 -20.90
C ALA A 56 43.90 27.41 -21.31
N HIS A 57 44.05 26.21 -21.91
CA HIS A 57 45.25 25.59 -22.53
C HIS A 57 46.07 24.70 -21.58
N ASP A 58 46.53 23.49 -21.93
CA ASP A 58 46.58 22.77 -23.21
C ASP A 58 46.77 21.25 -22.96
N HIS A 59 46.62 20.51 -24.06
CA HIS A 59 46.90 19.09 -24.27
C HIS A 59 48.27 18.60 -23.78
N ASP A 60 48.35 17.31 -23.42
CA ASP A 60 49.49 16.45 -23.74
C ASP A 60 49.02 15.00 -23.95
N ASP A 61 49.28 14.51 -25.18
CA ASP A 61 49.24 13.11 -25.59
C ASP A 61 50.41 12.34 -24.97
N HIS A 62 50.23 11.05 -24.64
CA HIS A 62 51.23 10.00 -24.93
C HIS A 62 50.72 8.57 -24.66
N ASP A 63 50.58 7.85 -25.77
CA ASP A 63 50.95 6.45 -26.07
C ASP A 63 51.20 5.40 -24.97
N GLY A 64 50.52 4.25 -25.15
CA GLY A 64 51.19 2.95 -25.28
C GLY A 64 51.37 2.09 -24.02
N HIS A 65 50.68 0.96 -23.96
CA HIS A 65 51.28 -0.39 -24.07
C HIS A 65 50.27 -1.50 -23.73
N ALA A 66 50.06 -2.41 -24.69
CA ALA A 66 49.48 -3.73 -24.48
C ALA A 66 50.46 -4.61 -23.70
N HIS A 67 49.94 -5.51 -22.86
CA HIS A 67 50.55 -6.81 -22.58
C HIS A 67 49.49 -7.82 -22.15
N ASP A 68 49.66 -9.01 -22.72
CA ASP A 68 48.85 -10.22 -22.69
C ASP A 68 48.96 -11.04 -21.39
N HIS A 69 48.14 -12.09 -21.37
CA HIS A 69 48.24 -13.39 -20.69
C HIS A 69 47.96 -13.43 -19.18
N ASP A 70 46.94 -14.19 -18.81
CA ASP A 70 47.23 -15.53 -18.28
C ASP A 70 46.04 -16.48 -18.48
N ASP A 71 46.35 -17.57 -19.18
CA ASP A 71 45.59 -18.78 -19.36
C ASP A 71 45.47 -19.56 -18.04
N HIS A 72 44.31 -20.18 -17.79
CA HIS A 72 44.31 -21.46 -17.08
C HIS A 72 43.08 -22.30 -17.45
N ASP A 73 43.31 -23.13 -18.48
CA ASP A 73 43.09 -24.58 -18.51
C ASP A 73 41.83 -25.15 -17.88
N GLY A 74 40.94 -25.60 -18.77
CA GLY A 74 39.93 -26.59 -18.45
C GLY A 74 40.51 -27.99 -18.32
N HIS A 75 39.82 -28.81 -17.53
CA HIS A 75 39.85 -30.26 -17.66
C HIS A 75 38.46 -30.83 -17.35
N ALA A 76 37.77 -31.23 -18.41
CA ALA A 76 36.75 -32.28 -18.34
C ALA A 76 37.48 -33.62 -18.42
N HIS A 77 37.10 -34.61 -17.61
CA HIS A 77 37.30 -36.02 -17.93
C HIS A 77 36.22 -36.91 -17.29
N ASP A 78 35.73 -37.80 -18.16
CA ASP A 78 34.74 -38.85 -18.00
C ASP A 78 35.15 -40.00 -17.06
N HIS A 79 34.11 -40.74 -16.66
CA HIS A 79 34.00 -42.19 -16.40
C HIS A 79 35.26 -43.08 -16.46
N ASP A 80 35.42 -43.96 -15.46
CA ASP A 80 35.25 -45.43 -15.62
C ASP A 80 35.50 -46.21 -14.31
N ASP A 81 34.85 -47.37 -14.25
CA ASP A 81 34.80 -48.38 -13.19
C ASP A 81 36.16 -48.96 -12.72
N HIS A 82 36.25 -49.40 -11.47
CA HIS A 82 36.84 -50.72 -11.13
C HIS A 82 36.64 -51.18 -9.67
N ASP A 83 36.68 -52.50 -9.56
CA ASP A 83 36.27 -53.41 -8.49
C ASP A 83 37.00 -53.32 -7.14
N GLY A 84 36.23 -53.56 -6.07
CA GLY A 84 36.44 -54.65 -5.11
C GLY A 84 37.71 -54.68 -4.26
N HIS A 85 37.60 -54.30 -2.98
CA HIS A 85 38.36 -54.94 -1.89
C HIS A 85 37.54 -54.99 -0.59
N ALA A 86 37.44 -56.20 -0.05
CA ALA A 86 36.83 -56.52 1.24
C ALA A 86 37.71 -56.04 2.40
N HIS A 87 37.08 -55.44 3.41
CA HIS A 87 37.66 -55.28 4.74
C HIS A 87 36.62 -55.68 5.79
N ASP A 88 36.84 -56.85 6.38
CA ASP A 88 36.33 -57.22 7.71
C ASP A 88 36.88 -56.21 8.73
N HIS A 89 35.99 -55.61 9.54
CA HIS A 89 36.28 -55.22 10.92
C HIS A 89 34.98 -55.18 11.72
N ASP A 90 34.87 -56.16 12.62
CA ASP A 90 33.90 -56.23 13.71
C ASP A 90 34.10 -55.12 14.77
N ASP A 91 32.99 -54.82 15.44
CA ASP A 91 32.84 -54.24 16.78
C ASP A 91 33.29 -52.78 17.03
N HIS A 92 32.33 -51.85 17.17
CA HIS A 92 31.95 -51.31 18.49
C HIS A 92 30.87 -50.21 18.41
N ASP A 93 29.93 -50.31 19.35
CA ASP A 93 29.12 -49.25 19.97
C ASP A 93 28.09 -48.51 19.11
N GLY A 94 26.87 -49.05 19.14
CA GLY A 94 25.64 -48.35 18.81
C GLY A 94 25.44 -47.13 19.72
N HIS A 95 25.95 -45.99 19.28
CA HIS A 95 25.37 -44.70 19.62
C HIS A 95 24.12 -44.54 18.75
N ALA A 96 22.99 -45.01 19.29
CA ALA A 96 21.70 -44.46 18.92
C ALA A 96 21.77 -42.96 19.26
N HIS A 97 22.12 -42.16 18.26
CA HIS A 97 21.71 -40.78 18.24
C HIS A 97 20.19 -40.86 18.15
N ASP A 98 19.53 -40.81 19.32
CA ASP A 98 18.21 -40.21 19.42
C ASP A 98 18.37 -38.86 18.72
N HIS A 99 17.97 -38.84 17.45
CA HIS A 99 17.58 -37.61 16.82
C HIS A 99 16.36 -37.19 17.63
N ASP A 100 16.62 -36.37 18.65
CA ASP A 100 15.61 -35.51 19.24
C ASP A 100 14.91 -34.87 18.03
N ASP A 101 13.74 -35.42 17.71
CA ASP A 101 12.79 -34.84 16.79
C ASP A 101 12.65 -33.41 17.28
N HIS A 102 13.24 -32.49 16.54
CA HIS A 102 13.04 -31.07 16.75
C HIS A 102 11.53 -30.86 16.66
N ASP A 103 10.90 -30.75 17.83
CA ASP A 103 9.53 -30.32 18.00
C ASP A 103 9.37 -29.09 17.11
N GLY A 104 8.72 -29.30 15.97
CA GLY A 104 8.35 -28.24 15.06
C GLY A 104 7.44 -27.35 15.87
N HIS A 105 7.98 -26.23 16.36
CA HIS A 105 7.19 -25.19 16.97
C HIS A 105 6.14 -24.81 15.95
N ASP A 106 4.90 -25.22 16.22
CA ASP A 106 3.76 -24.94 15.36
C ASP A 106 3.45 -23.45 15.50
N HIS A 107 4.19 -22.64 14.72
CA HIS A 107 4.12 -21.18 14.76
C HIS A 107 2.72 -20.66 14.36
N HIS A 108 1.87 -21.52 13.81
CA HIS A 108 0.49 -21.24 13.37
C HIS A 108 -0.59 -21.51 14.43
N ALA A 109 -0.21 -21.91 15.65
CA ALA A 109 -1.17 -22.20 16.72
C ALA A 109 -2.06 -21.00 17.13
N HIS A 110 -1.78 -19.81 16.59
CA HIS A 110 -2.41 -18.56 16.96
C HIS A 110 -3.13 -17.87 15.80
N ASP A 111 -3.20 -18.51 14.64
CA ASP A 111 -3.78 -17.90 13.45
C ASP A 111 -5.30 -17.75 13.63
N VAL A 112 -5.82 -16.57 13.29
CA VAL A 112 -7.26 -16.32 13.33
C VAL A 112 -7.91 -17.00 12.12
N SER A 113 -8.94 -17.84 12.35
CA SER A 113 -9.53 -18.64 11.26
C SER A 113 -10.33 -17.83 10.23
N SER A 114 -10.81 -16.65 10.60
CA SER A 114 -11.52 -15.71 9.74
C SER A 114 -11.28 -14.30 10.22
N LEU A 115 -11.00 -13.37 9.30
CA LEU A 115 -10.78 -11.96 9.60
C LEU A 115 -11.96 -11.12 9.10
N GLY A 116 -12.26 -10.04 9.80
CA GLY A 116 -12.94 -8.87 9.26
C GLY A 116 -11.93 -7.84 8.77
N ALA A 117 -11.92 -7.55 7.47
CA ALA A 117 -11.04 -6.54 6.87
C ALA A 117 -11.78 -5.22 6.64
N ALA A 118 -11.14 -4.11 6.98
CA ALA A 118 -11.55 -2.77 6.55
C ALA A 118 -10.66 -2.28 5.41
N VAL A 119 -11.26 -1.84 4.31
CA VAL A 119 -10.54 -1.30 3.14
C VAL A 119 -10.79 0.20 3.02
N VAL A 120 -9.72 0.99 3.00
CA VAL A 120 -9.78 2.45 2.89
C VAL A 120 -9.07 2.90 1.62
N THR A 121 -9.82 3.44 0.67
CA THR A 121 -9.24 4.02 -0.53
C THR A 121 -9.00 5.51 -0.30
N VAL A 122 -7.74 5.94 -0.42
CA VAL A 122 -7.30 7.33 -0.27
C VAL A 122 -7.25 7.96 -1.66
N SER A 123 -8.26 8.75 -1.98
CA SER A 123 -8.35 9.48 -3.24
C SER A 123 -9.36 10.62 -3.18
N THR A 124 -9.02 11.74 -3.82
CA THR A 124 -9.95 12.86 -4.10
C THR A 124 -10.83 12.66 -5.34
N SER A 125 -10.55 11.65 -6.17
CA SER A 125 -11.25 11.44 -7.46
C SER A 125 -12.10 10.18 -7.54
N ARG A 126 -11.85 9.21 -6.66
CA ARG A 126 -12.53 7.90 -6.66
C ARG A 126 -13.83 7.95 -5.88
N THR A 127 -14.70 7.00 -6.18
CA THR A 127 -15.90 6.70 -5.41
C THR A 127 -15.96 5.20 -5.17
N LEU A 128 -16.80 4.72 -4.26
CA LEU A 128 -16.97 3.27 -4.04
C LEU A 128 -17.43 2.51 -5.30
N GLU A 129 -18.06 3.20 -6.26
CA GLU A 129 -18.51 2.62 -7.53
C GLU A 129 -17.40 2.57 -8.60
N ASP A 130 -16.34 3.36 -8.43
CA ASP A 130 -15.18 3.42 -9.31
C ASP A 130 -13.91 3.36 -8.47
N ASP A 131 -13.68 2.22 -7.83
CA ASP A 131 -12.54 1.95 -6.94
C ASP A 131 -11.93 0.56 -7.24
N PRO A 132 -11.21 0.41 -8.37
CA PRO A 132 -10.65 -0.87 -8.77
C PRO A 132 -9.57 -1.39 -7.80
N ALA A 133 -8.84 -0.49 -7.13
CA ALA A 133 -7.83 -0.88 -6.14
C ALA A 133 -8.49 -1.45 -4.88
N GLY A 134 -9.49 -0.77 -4.33
CA GLY A 134 -10.25 -1.31 -3.20
C GLY A 134 -11.06 -2.55 -3.57
N ASP A 135 -11.56 -2.66 -4.81
CA ASP A 135 -12.22 -3.87 -5.31
C ASP A 135 -11.26 -5.06 -5.33
N ALA A 136 -10.01 -4.85 -5.78
CA ALA A 136 -8.99 -5.90 -5.79
C ALA A 136 -8.65 -6.40 -4.39
N VAL A 137 -8.49 -5.49 -3.42
CA VAL A 137 -8.24 -5.86 -2.01
C VAL A 137 -9.42 -6.64 -1.45
N ALA A 138 -10.65 -6.13 -1.62
CA ALA A 138 -11.86 -6.80 -1.13
C ALA A 138 -12.01 -8.21 -1.72
N ALA A 139 -11.83 -8.34 -3.03
CA ALA A 139 -11.91 -9.63 -3.71
C ALA A 139 -10.86 -10.63 -3.21
N ALA A 140 -9.64 -10.18 -2.87
CA ALA A 140 -8.60 -11.04 -2.33
C ALA A 140 -8.98 -11.62 -0.96
N PHE A 141 -9.51 -10.79 -0.05
CA PHE A 141 -9.99 -11.26 1.25
C PHE A 141 -11.19 -12.21 1.12
N GLU A 142 -12.19 -11.84 0.32
CA GLU A 142 -13.39 -12.67 0.10
C GLU A 142 -13.04 -14.02 -0.53
N SER A 143 -12.11 -14.05 -1.48
CA SER A 143 -11.66 -15.29 -2.14
C SER A 143 -10.93 -16.23 -1.19
N ALA A 144 -10.32 -15.70 -0.13
CA ALA A 144 -9.69 -16.49 0.93
C ALA A 144 -10.66 -16.89 2.05
N GLY A 145 -11.94 -16.51 1.96
CA GLY A 145 -12.97 -16.83 2.95
C GLY A 145 -13.00 -15.90 4.15
N HIS A 146 -12.38 -14.71 4.05
CA HIS A 146 -12.50 -13.64 5.04
C HIS A 146 -13.68 -12.72 4.72
N GLU A 147 -14.08 -11.90 5.69
CA GLU A 147 -15.14 -10.92 5.54
C GLU A 147 -14.56 -9.53 5.28
N VAL A 148 -15.22 -8.74 4.42
CA VAL A 148 -14.91 -7.31 4.26
C VAL A 148 -15.94 -6.53 5.07
N ALA A 149 -15.59 -6.18 6.31
CA ALA A 149 -16.47 -5.52 7.27
C ALA A 149 -16.85 -4.09 6.84
N LEU A 150 -15.93 -3.40 6.17
CA LEU A 150 -16.15 -2.05 5.67
C LEU A 150 -15.31 -1.76 4.44
N ARG A 151 -15.88 -0.97 3.52
CA ARG A 151 -15.14 -0.20 2.53
C ARG A 151 -15.51 1.27 2.62
N GLU A 152 -14.52 2.15 2.56
CA GLU A 152 -14.73 3.59 2.50
C GLU A 152 -13.69 4.29 1.63
N VAL A 153 -14.07 5.44 1.07
CA VAL A 153 -13.16 6.34 0.33
C VAL A 153 -12.96 7.60 1.16
N VAL A 154 -11.71 7.97 1.39
CA VAL A 154 -11.30 9.17 2.13
C VAL A 154 -10.44 10.04 1.22
N GLY A 155 -10.54 11.36 1.36
CA GLY A 155 -9.68 12.28 0.63
C GLY A 155 -8.21 12.25 1.10
N ASP A 156 -7.36 12.99 0.39
CA ASP A 156 -5.91 13.03 0.63
C ASP A 156 -5.55 13.96 1.82
N ASP A 157 -6.30 13.87 2.93
CA ASP A 157 -6.14 14.68 4.13
C ASP A 157 -5.55 13.85 5.28
N PHE A 158 -4.46 14.37 5.88
CA PHE A 158 -3.68 13.68 6.89
C PHE A 158 -4.53 13.32 8.13
N ASP A 159 -5.27 14.28 8.68
CA ASP A 159 -6.03 14.11 9.91
C ASP A 159 -7.26 13.21 9.67
N ALA A 160 -7.90 13.35 8.50
CA ALA A 160 -9.01 12.49 8.11
C ALA A 160 -8.58 11.03 7.98
N LEU A 161 -7.41 10.77 7.37
CA LEU A 161 -6.87 9.42 7.24
C LEU A 161 -6.49 8.82 8.59
N GLN A 162 -5.83 9.58 9.47
CA GLN A 162 -5.53 9.10 10.83
C GLN A 162 -6.82 8.77 11.60
N SER A 163 -7.81 9.65 11.53
CA SER A 163 -9.11 9.46 12.19
C SER A 163 -9.87 8.25 11.63
N ALA A 164 -9.75 7.98 10.33
CA ALA A 164 -10.33 6.80 9.71
C ALA A 164 -9.67 5.53 10.24
N VAL A 165 -8.34 5.44 10.22
CA VAL A 165 -7.62 4.26 10.72
C VAL A 165 -7.89 4.03 12.20
N ASP A 166 -7.81 5.05 13.05
CA ASP A 166 -8.05 4.94 14.49
C ASP A 166 -9.48 4.44 14.79
N ARG A 167 -10.49 5.01 14.12
CA ARG A 167 -11.87 4.54 14.24
C ARG A 167 -12.05 3.09 13.79
N LEU A 168 -11.31 2.64 12.78
CA LEU A 168 -11.47 1.29 12.23
C LEU A 168 -10.82 0.23 13.12
N VAL A 169 -9.64 0.51 13.68
CA VAL A 169 -8.97 -0.44 14.59
C VAL A 169 -9.69 -0.59 15.93
N ASP A 170 -10.51 0.40 16.31
CA ASP A 170 -11.37 0.35 17.50
C ASP A 170 -12.65 -0.49 17.32
N ARG A 171 -12.94 -1.00 16.11
CA ARG A 171 -14.16 -1.78 15.85
C ARG A 171 -13.97 -3.25 16.20
N ASP A 172 -14.97 -3.84 16.86
CA ASP A 172 -14.99 -5.26 17.22
C ASP A 172 -15.08 -6.21 16.02
N ASP A 173 -15.44 -5.71 14.83
CA ASP A 173 -15.58 -6.49 13.58
C ASP A 173 -14.43 -6.25 12.58
N VAL A 174 -13.33 -5.61 13.02
CA VAL A 174 -12.16 -5.32 12.18
C VAL A 174 -10.90 -5.91 12.80
N ASP A 175 -10.35 -6.91 12.13
CA ASP A 175 -9.10 -7.59 12.50
C ASP A 175 -7.91 -7.14 11.64
N ALA A 176 -8.15 -6.45 10.53
CA ALA A 176 -7.09 -5.88 9.67
C ALA A 176 -7.59 -4.64 8.92
N VAL A 177 -6.69 -3.66 8.72
CA VAL A 177 -6.97 -2.47 7.90
C VAL A 177 -6.02 -2.43 6.71
N VAL A 178 -6.56 -2.21 5.52
CA VAL A 178 -5.76 -2.02 4.30
C VAL A 178 -6.13 -0.70 3.65
N THR A 179 -5.14 0.18 3.49
CA THR A 179 -5.30 1.42 2.73
C THR A 179 -4.74 1.25 1.32
N THR A 180 -5.37 1.92 0.34
CA THR A 180 -4.83 2.02 -1.02
C THR A 180 -4.80 3.47 -1.48
N GLY A 181 -3.72 3.90 -2.12
CA GLY A 181 -3.59 5.28 -2.63
C GLY A 181 -2.92 6.26 -1.67
N GLY A 182 -2.64 7.46 -2.17
CA GLY A 182 -1.95 8.54 -1.43
C GLY A 182 -0.52 8.22 -0.96
N THR A 183 0.14 7.22 -1.55
CA THR A 183 1.50 6.79 -1.16
C THR A 183 2.62 7.34 -2.05
N GLY A 184 2.32 8.16 -3.06
CA GLY A 184 3.33 8.68 -3.98
C GLY A 184 4.34 9.64 -3.34
N VAL A 185 4.99 10.45 -4.18
CA VAL A 185 6.02 11.42 -3.75
C VAL A 185 5.56 12.86 -3.95
N THR A 186 4.29 13.08 -4.29
CA THR A 186 3.72 14.42 -4.42
C THR A 186 3.35 14.97 -3.04
N PRO A 187 3.19 16.29 -2.87
CA PRO A 187 2.83 16.88 -1.58
C PRO A 187 1.50 16.41 -1.01
N ASP A 188 0.58 15.97 -1.87
CA ASP A 188 -0.74 15.47 -1.48
C ASP A 188 -0.69 13.98 -1.07
N ASP A 189 0.41 13.27 -1.37
CA ASP A 189 0.60 11.88 -0.97
C ASP A 189 1.03 11.79 0.50
N VAL A 190 0.05 11.66 1.40
CA VAL A 190 0.25 11.68 2.85
C VAL A 190 0.02 10.35 3.56
N THR A 191 -0.36 9.28 2.83
CA THR A 191 -0.80 8.01 3.44
C THR A 191 0.26 7.39 4.33
N ILE A 192 1.52 7.37 3.88
CA ILE A 192 2.61 6.75 4.64
C ILE A 192 2.89 7.55 5.91
N GLU A 193 3.01 8.87 5.80
CA GLU A 193 3.28 9.79 6.90
C GLU A 193 2.17 9.75 7.95
N ALA A 194 0.91 9.74 7.52
CA ALA A 194 -0.25 9.70 8.40
C ALA A 194 -0.33 8.37 9.16
N VAL A 195 -0.26 7.25 8.44
CA VAL A 195 -0.50 5.93 9.03
C VAL A 195 0.70 5.44 9.83
N SER A 196 1.95 5.70 9.38
CA SER A 196 3.14 5.32 10.15
C SER A 196 3.24 6.04 11.50
N GLY A 197 2.68 7.26 11.61
CA GLY A 197 2.57 7.96 12.88
C GLY A 197 1.69 7.25 13.93
N LEU A 198 0.85 6.30 13.53
CA LEU A 198 -0.03 5.53 14.41
C LEU A 198 0.56 4.18 14.84
N PHE A 199 1.65 3.73 14.20
CA PHE A 199 2.19 2.40 14.45
C PHE A 199 2.73 2.28 15.88
N GLY A 200 2.21 1.32 16.63
CA GLY A 200 2.82 0.85 17.87
C GLY A 200 4.08 0.00 17.57
N LYS A 201 4.04 -0.78 16.49
CA LYS A 201 5.19 -1.51 15.95
C LYS A 201 5.17 -1.45 14.43
N GLU A 202 6.29 -1.08 13.83
CA GLU A 202 6.45 -1.13 12.37
C GLU A 202 6.75 -2.56 11.91
N LEU A 203 6.28 -2.91 10.70
CA LEU A 203 6.52 -4.19 10.04
C LEU A 203 7.31 -3.95 8.73
N PRO A 204 8.61 -3.60 8.81
CA PRO A 204 9.40 -3.15 7.65
C PRO A 204 9.50 -4.20 6.54
N GLY A 205 9.47 -5.49 6.90
CA GLY A 205 9.52 -6.61 5.97
C GLY A 205 8.39 -6.59 4.94
N PHE A 206 7.22 -6.01 5.26
CA PHE A 206 6.12 -5.87 4.31
C PHE A 206 6.51 -5.00 3.11
N GLY A 207 7.03 -3.80 3.37
CA GLY A 207 7.43 -2.88 2.30
C GLY A 207 8.62 -3.42 1.49
N GLU A 208 9.54 -4.13 2.15
CA GLU A 208 10.67 -4.80 1.49
C GLU A 208 10.21 -5.90 0.54
N LEU A 209 9.33 -6.79 1.01
CA LEU A 209 8.79 -7.88 0.20
C LEU A 209 7.93 -7.34 -0.95
N PHE A 210 7.10 -6.34 -0.68
CA PHE A 210 6.27 -5.70 -1.69
C PHE A 210 7.11 -5.12 -2.84
N ARG A 211 8.20 -4.42 -2.51
CA ARG A 211 9.14 -3.89 -3.52
C ARG A 211 9.83 -5.01 -4.29
N ARG A 212 10.25 -6.08 -3.60
CA ARG A 212 10.86 -7.25 -4.26
C ARG A 212 9.92 -7.88 -5.28
N TYR A 213 8.64 -8.07 -4.94
CA TYR A 213 7.65 -8.61 -5.88
C TYR A 213 7.31 -7.63 -7.01
N SER A 214 7.32 -6.33 -6.73
CA SER A 214 7.06 -5.31 -7.74
C SER A 214 8.21 -5.17 -8.75
N GLU A 215 9.45 -5.44 -8.35
CA GLU A 215 10.65 -5.19 -9.18
C GLU A 215 10.57 -5.85 -10.55
N ASP A 216 10.08 -7.09 -10.63
CA ASP A 216 9.95 -7.83 -11.89
C ASP A 216 8.97 -7.16 -12.87
N GLU A 217 7.93 -6.50 -12.36
CA GLU A 217 6.91 -5.83 -13.18
C GLU A 217 7.31 -4.40 -13.58
N ILE A 218 7.82 -3.62 -12.62
CA ILE A 218 8.01 -2.17 -12.81
C ILE A 218 9.47 -1.74 -12.94
N GLY A 219 10.42 -2.65 -12.70
CA GLY A 219 11.86 -2.41 -12.75
C GLY A 219 12.30 -1.32 -11.78
N THR A 220 13.22 -0.45 -12.22
CA THR A 220 13.78 0.64 -11.41
C THR A 220 12.76 1.67 -10.92
N ARG A 221 11.52 1.66 -11.45
CA ARG A 221 10.42 2.49 -10.92
C ARG A 221 10.07 2.14 -9.48
N VAL A 222 10.46 0.95 -9.00
CA VAL A 222 10.31 0.52 -7.60
C VAL A 222 10.96 1.50 -6.61
N VAL A 223 11.93 2.31 -7.04
CA VAL A 223 12.51 3.40 -6.21
C VAL A 223 11.43 4.38 -5.72
N GLY A 224 10.39 4.63 -6.51
CA GLY A 224 9.24 5.46 -6.12
C GLY A 224 8.10 4.71 -5.45
N THR A 225 8.19 3.38 -5.33
CA THR A 225 7.13 2.55 -4.73
C THR A 225 7.20 2.63 -3.22
N ARG A 226 6.15 3.19 -2.62
CA ARG A 226 6.01 3.26 -1.17
C ARG A 226 4.82 2.42 -0.74
N ALA A 227 5.12 1.46 0.13
CA ALA A 227 4.18 0.60 0.84
C ALA A 227 4.75 0.40 2.24
N THR A 228 3.89 0.41 3.26
CA THR A 228 4.31 0.26 4.66
C THR A 228 3.26 -0.52 5.44
N ALA A 229 3.66 -1.11 6.55
CA ALA A 229 2.75 -1.79 7.46
C ALA A 229 3.22 -1.66 8.90
N GLY A 230 2.29 -1.86 9.82
CA GLY A 230 2.54 -1.83 11.25
C GLY A 230 1.34 -2.38 12.01
N THR A 231 1.44 -2.42 13.33
CA THR A 231 0.28 -2.68 14.19
C THR A 231 -0.18 -1.39 14.85
N VAL A 232 -1.49 -1.17 14.90
CA VAL A 232 -2.14 -0.05 15.58
C VAL A 232 -3.16 -0.66 16.54
N GLN A 233 -2.99 -0.42 17.85
CA GLN A 233 -3.88 -0.95 18.89
C GLN A 233 -4.13 -2.49 18.82
N GLY A 234 -3.14 -3.26 18.35
CA GLY A 234 -3.27 -4.72 18.22
C GLY A 234 -3.87 -5.18 16.88
N VAL A 235 -4.18 -4.27 15.97
CA VAL A 235 -4.69 -4.55 14.61
C VAL A 235 -3.58 -4.32 13.58
N PRO A 236 -3.25 -5.29 12.70
CA PRO A 236 -2.35 -5.06 11.58
C PRO A 236 -2.96 -4.09 10.55
N VAL A 237 -2.16 -3.10 10.16
CA VAL A 237 -2.51 -2.05 9.19
C VAL A 237 -1.49 -2.05 8.06
N PHE A 238 -1.97 -2.10 6.82
CA PHE A 238 -1.15 -2.14 5.60
C PHE A 238 -1.50 -0.98 4.68
N CYS A 239 -0.50 -0.34 4.09
CA CYS A 239 -0.68 0.73 3.11
C CYS A 239 -0.10 0.32 1.76
N LEU A 240 -0.95 0.30 0.74
CA LEU A 240 -0.61 -0.07 -0.63
C LEU A 240 -0.68 1.14 -1.59
N PRO A 241 0.08 1.15 -2.69
CA PRO A 241 -0.13 2.08 -3.77
C PRO A 241 -1.54 1.98 -4.38
N GLY A 242 -2.03 3.08 -4.96
CA GLY A 242 -3.40 3.18 -5.48
C GLY A 242 -3.66 2.57 -6.86
N SER A 243 -2.69 1.87 -7.46
CA SER A 243 -2.93 1.15 -8.73
C SER A 243 -3.55 -0.21 -8.46
N GLU A 244 -4.46 -0.67 -9.33
CA GLU A 244 -5.11 -1.97 -9.20
C GLU A 244 -4.10 -3.12 -9.13
N ASN A 245 -3.06 -3.10 -9.98
CA ASN A 245 -2.00 -4.12 -9.97
C ASN A 245 -1.26 -4.18 -8.63
N ALA A 246 -0.90 -3.02 -8.07
CA ALA A 246 -0.20 -2.94 -6.80
C ALA A 246 -1.09 -3.41 -5.65
N ALA A 247 -2.36 -3.00 -5.65
CA ALA A 247 -3.35 -3.43 -4.69
C ALA A 247 -3.51 -4.95 -4.72
N ARG A 248 -3.71 -5.53 -5.91
CA ARG A 248 -3.83 -6.97 -6.14
C ARG A 248 -2.60 -7.73 -5.66
N LEU A 249 -1.40 -7.33 -6.10
CA LEU A 249 -0.14 -7.95 -5.72
C LEU A 249 0.03 -7.96 -4.19
N GLY A 250 -0.17 -6.81 -3.56
CA GLY A 250 -0.02 -6.66 -2.12
C GLY A 250 -1.04 -7.48 -1.34
N SER A 251 -2.30 -7.48 -1.77
CA SER A 251 -3.35 -8.21 -1.09
C SER A 251 -3.23 -9.72 -1.26
N GLU A 252 -3.06 -10.22 -2.49
CA GLU A 252 -3.07 -11.65 -2.81
C GLU A 252 -1.77 -12.34 -2.36
N GLU A 253 -0.61 -11.74 -2.62
CA GLU A 253 0.69 -12.40 -2.40
C GLU A 253 1.27 -12.18 -0.99
N ILE A 254 0.77 -11.18 -0.25
CA ILE A 254 1.37 -10.80 1.05
C ILE A 254 0.34 -10.67 2.15
N ILE A 255 -0.66 -9.79 2.01
CA ILE A 255 -1.54 -9.45 3.13
C ILE A 255 -2.44 -10.63 3.51
N VAL A 256 -3.15 -11.23 2.56
CA VAL A 256 -4.08 -12.34 2.85
C VAL A 256 -3.35 -13.55 3.48
N PRO A 257 -2.16 -13.97 3.01
CA PRO A 257 -1.40 -15.02 3.67
C PRO A 257 -0.96 -14.70 5.11
N GLU A 258 -0.59 -13.44 5.39
CA GLU A 258 0.07 -13.07 6.65
C GLU A 258 -0.86 -12.45 7.70
N ALA A 259 -1.95 -11.78 7.28
CA ALA A 259 -2.85 -11.07 8.17
C ALA A 259 -3.45 -11.95 9.28
N PRO A 260 -3.86 -13.21 9.03
CA PRO A 260 -4.40 -14.08 10.08
C PRO A 260 -3.42 -14.34 11.21
N HIS A 261 -2.16 -14.57 10.85
CA HIS A 261 -1.08 -14.80 11.79
C HIS A 261 -0.76 -13.52 12.58
N LEU A 262 -0.63 -12.39 11.89
CA LEU A 262 -0.32 -11.09 12.50
C LEU A 262 -1.41 -10.62 13.47
N ALA A 263 -2.69 -10.75 13.10
CA ALA A 263 -3.82 -10.41 13.98
C ALA A 263 -3.83 -11.28 15.24
N GLY A 264 -3.54 -12.58 15.10
CA GLY A 264 -3.43 -13.51 16.24
C GLY A 264 -2.25 -13.22 17.17
N LEU A 265 -1.11 -12.76 16.64
CA LEU A 265 0.03 -12.33 17.44
C LEU A 265 -0.22 -11.02 18.18
N ALA A 266 -0.86 -10.06 17.51
CA ALA A 266 -1.00 -8.68 18.00
C ALA A 266 -2.05 -8.54 19.11
N THR A 267 -3.01 -9.46 19.21
CA THR A 267 -4.08 -9.48 20.22
C THR A 267 -3.75 -10.30 21.47
N ARG A 268 -2.53 -10.82 21.58
CA ARG A 268 -2.13 -11.62 22.76
C ARG A 268 -2.11 -10.76 24.02
N PRO A 269 -2.71 -11.24 25.14
CA PRO A 269 -2.54 -10.58 26.42
C PRO A 269 -1.07 -10.60 26.84
N GLU A 270 -0.60 -9.51 27.46
CA GLU A 270 0.71 -9.49 28.10
C GLU A 270 0.72 -10.54 29.24
N GLU A 271 1.64 -11.50 29.17
CA GLU A 271 1.81 -12.57 30.17
C GLU A 271 2.27 -12.07 31.55
#